data_AF-A0A929KT10-F1
#
_entry.id   AF-A0A929KT10-F1
#
_cell.length_a   1.000
_cell.length_b   1.000
_cell.length_c   1.000
_cell.angle_alpha   90.00
_cell.angle_beta   90.00
_cell.angle_gamma   90.00
#
_symmetry.space_group_name_H-M   'P 1'
#
loop_
_entity.id
_entity.type
_entity.pdbx_description
1 polymer ?
#
loop_
_entity_poly.entity_id
_entity_poly.type
_entity_poly.pdbx_seq_one_letter_code
_entity_poly.pdbx_strand_id
1 'polypeptide(L)'
;MKRIGFILSFLLLSSVGYAQKQLISYEDLKYLIENNLGKADTFFVSKGYTITKQDLKKKTRVYTAKFPGGTKSDINMRADGRKMFVEIETDEIAQYNMIHNSIAAFLIKNGELADVETYKIKELGNIYIMVKDKFPYSPIRKDYDIHLVADKNIMSYN
;
A
#
# COMPACT_ATOMS: atom_id res chain seq x y z
N MET A 1 -10.59 2.28 43.87
CA MET A 1 -9.70 3.11 43.03
C MET A 1 -8.86 2.33 42.01
N LYS A 2 -8.45 1.06 42.27
CA LYS A 2 -7.66 0.25 41.31
C LYS A 2 -8.36 -0.12 39.98
N ARG A 3 -9.71 -0.09 39.92
CA ARG A 3 -10.48 -0.45 38.72
C ARG A 3 -10.61 0.68 37.68
N ILE A 4 -10.44 1.93 38.10
CA ILE A 4 -10.57 3.10 37.20
C ILE A 4 -9.34 3.24 36.30
N GLY A 5 -8.15 2.93 36.81
CA GLY A 5 -6.91 2.99 36.02
C GLY A 5 -6.87 1.99 34.85
N PHE A 6 -7.53 0.84 34.98
CA PHE A 6 -7.59 -0.20 33.94
C PHE A 6 -8.55 0.15 32.79
N ILE A 7 -9.62 0.88 33.08
CA ILE A 7 -10.58 1.35 32.07
C ILE A 7 -9.99 2.53 31.29
N LEU A 8 -9.26 3.41 31.96
CA LEU A 8 -8.60 4.57 31.33
C LEU A 8 -7.48 4.15 30.36
N SER A 9 -6.79 3.05 30.64
CA SER A 9 -5.74 2.50 29.76
C SER A 9 -6.34 1.82 28.52
N PHE A 10 -7.54 1.24 28.60
CA PHE A 10 -8.23 0.66 27.44
C PHE A 10 -8.77 1.72 26.47
N LEU A 11 -9.19 2.88 26.98
CA LEU A 11 -9.68 4.01 26.16
C LEU A 11 -8.55 4.75 25.41
N LEU A 12 -7.31 4.66 25.87
CA LEU A 12 -6.15 5.23 25.17
C LEU A 12 -5.58 4.30 24.09
N LEU A 13 -5.89 3.00 24.12
CA LEU A 13 -5.48 2.04 23.09
C LEU A 13 -6.34 2.13 21.82
N SER A 14 -7.60 2.55 21.93
CA SER A 14 -8.50 2.66 20.77
C SER A 14 -8.20 3.87 19.88
N SER A 15 -7.55 4.91 20.38
CA SER A 15 -7.20 6.11 19.60
C SER A 15 -5.93 5.96 18.75
N VAL A 16 -5.07 4.96 19.03
CA VAL A 16 -3.82 4.73 18.28
C VAL A 16 -4.06 4.00 16.95
N GLY A 17 -5.20 3.30 16.80
CA GLY A 17 -5.52 2.54 15.60
C GLY A 17 -5.94 3.36 14.37
N TYR A 18 -6.21 4.66 14.52
CA TYR A 18 -6.72 5.49 13.41
C TYR A 18 -5.63 5.94 12.43
N ALA A 19 -4.38 6.10 12.88
CA ALA A 19 -3.29 6.57 12.03
C ALA A 19 -2.80 5.51 11.01
N GLN A 20 -2.94 4.22 11.33
CA GLN A 20 -2.59 3.13 10.41
C GLN A 20 -3.67 2.84 9.37
N LYS A 21 -4.87 3.44 9.49
CA LYS A 21 -6.04 3.06 8.69
C LYS A 21 -5.81 3.22 7.19
N GLN A 22 -5.05 4.20 6.73
CA GLN A 22 -4.84 4.45 5.30
C GLN A 22 -3.57 3.79 4.73
N LEU A 23 -2.72 3.19 5.57
CA LEU A 23 -1.49 2.57 5.10
C LEU A 23 -1.79 1.18 4.50
N ILE A 24 -1.07 0.86 3.42
CA ILE A 24 -1.12 -0.42 2.72
C ILE A 24 0.04 -1.30 3.19
N SER A 25 -0.30 -2.49 3.66
CA SER A 25 0.62 -3.52 4.15
C SER A 25 0.75 -4.69 3.15
N TYR A 26 1.64 -5.64 3.47
CA TYR A 26 1.74 -6.92 2.76
C TYR A 26 0.39 -7.65 2.61
N GLU A 27 -0.39 -7.79 3.69
CA GLU A 27 -1.67 -8.49 3.66
C GLU A 27 -2.69 -7.77 2.79
N ASP A 28 -2.66 -6.43 2.81
CA ASP A 28 -3.49 -5.61 1.94
C ASP A 28 -3.12 -5.83 0.46
N LEU A 29 -1.82 -5.85 0.13
CA LEU A 29 -1.35 -6.15 -1.23
C LEU A 29 -1.76 -7.55 -1.68
N LYS A 30 -1.62 -8.55 -0.81
CA LYS A 30 -2.03 -9.94 -1.08
C LYS A 30 -3.52 -10.02 -1.38
N TYR A 31 -4.34 -9.41 -0.52
CA TYR A 31 -5.78 -9.30 -0.72
C TYR A 31 -6.10 -8.64 -2.08
N LEU A 32 -5.44 -7.54 -2.41
CA LEU A 32 -5.71 -6.78 -3.64
C LEU A 32 -5.38 -7.55 -4.92
N ILE A 33 -4.29 -8.33 -4.93
CA ILE A 33 -3.92 -9.10 -6.13
C ILE A 33 -4.75 -10.38 -6.30
N GLU A 34 -5.32 -10.90 -5.21
CA GLU A 34 -6.19 -12.08 -5.21
C GLU A 34 -7.66 -11.74 -5.48
N ASN A 35 -8.03 -10.46 -5.54
CA ASN A 35 -9.41 -10.03 -5.72
C ASN A 35 -9.60 -9.09 -6.91
N ASN A 36 -10.83 -9.03 -7.43
CA ASN A 36 -11.15 -8.16 -8.56
C ASN A 36 -11.22 -6.66 -8.17
N LEU A 37 -11.30 -5.79 -9.18
CA LEU A 37 -11.38 -4.34 -8.98
C LEU A 37 -12.58 -3.88 -8.14
N GLY A 38 -13.71 -4.59 -8.16
CA GLY A 38 -14.89 -4.21 -7.36
C GLY A 38 -14.67 -4.43 -5.86
N LYS A 39 -13.98 -5.51 -5.51
CA LYS A 39 -13.52 -5.76 -4.13
C LYS A 39 -12.43 -4.77 -3.72
N ALA A 40 -11.52 -4.43 -4.63
CA ALA A 40 -10.55 -3.36 -4.40
C ALA A 40 -11.23 -2.01 -4.12
N ASP A 41 -12.27 -1.64 -4.89
CA ASP A 41 -13.06 -0.42 -4.66
C ASP A 41 -13.60 -0.39 -3.22
N THR A 42 -14.22 -1.48 -2.78
CA THR A 42 -14.78 -1.62 -1.42
C THR A 42 -13.68 -1.51 -0.35
N PHE A 43 -12.56 -2.23 -0.55
CA PHE A 43 -11.41 -2.21 0.33
C PHE A 43 -10.85 -0.80 0.50
N PHE A 44 -10.59 -0.09 -0.60
CA PHE A 44 -9.99 1.24 -0.56
C PHE A 44 -10.91 2.29 0.05
N VAL A 45 -12.21 2.26 -0.27
CA VAL A 45 -13.19 3.13 0.38
C VAL A 45 -13.20 2.89 1.90
N SER A 46 -13.14 1.63 2.33
CA SER A 46 -13.12 1.29 3.77
C SER A 46 -11.84 1.79 4.47
N LYS A 47 -10.69 1.75 3.78
CA LYS A 47 -9.41 2.30 4.23
C LYS A 47 -9.35 3.83 4.19
N GLY A 48 -10.34 4.50 3.59
CA GLY A 48 -10.42 5.96 3.52
C GLY A 48 -9.71 6.58 2.31
N TYR A 49 -9.54 5.82 1.23
CA TYR A 49 -9.15 6.33 -0.08
C TYR A 49 -10.39 6.80 -0.85
N THR A 50 -10.18 7.69 -1.82
CA THR A 50 -11.19 8.11 -2.79
C THR A 50 -10.81 7.66 -4.19
N ILE A 51 -11.79 7.22 -4.99
CA ILE A 51 -11.56 6.90 -6.40
C ILE A 51 -11.47 8.23 -7.17
N THR A 52 -10.29 8.52 -7.74
CA THR A 52 -10.05 9.75 -8.49
C THR A 52 -10.12 9.53 -10.00
N LYS A 53 -9.91 8.29 -10.47
CA LYS A 53 -10.04 7.92 -11.88
C LYS A 53 -10.60 6.53 -12.05
N GLN A 54 -11.54 6.39 -12.99
CA GLN A 54 -12.21 5.15 -13.30
C GLN A 54 -12.32 4.95 -14.82
N ASP A 55 -11.55 4.02 -15.40
CA ASP A 55 -11.70 3.62 -16.80
C ASP A 55 -12.25 2.19 -16.87
N LEU A 56 -13.50 2.06 -17.32
CA LEU A 56 -14.18 0.77 -17.45
C LEU A 56 -13.66 -0.06 -18.63
N LYS A 57 -13.22 0.60 -19.72
CA LYS A 57 -12.73 -0.08 -20.92
C LYS A 57 -11.34 -0.66 -20.68
N LYS A 58 -10.45 0.15 -20.09
CA LYS A 58 -9.09 -0.29 -19.75
C LYS A 58 -8.99 -1.06 -18.44
N LYS A 59 -10.10 -1.18 -17.71
CA LYS A 59 -10.18 -1.81 -16.38
C LYS A 59 -9.09 -1.25 -15.45
N THR A 60 -9.03 0.07 -15.36
CA THR A 60 -8.10 0.77 -14.47
C THR A 60 -8.82 1.62 -13.44
N ARG A 61 -8.23 1.72 -12.26
CA ARG A 61 -8.70 2.52 -11.12
C ARG A 61 -7.52 3.26 -10.52
N VAL A 62 -7.73 4.51 -10.14
CA VAL A 62 -6.78 5.26 -9.33
C VAL A 62 -7.47 5.64 -8.03
N TYR A 63 -6.87 5.25 -6.92
CA TYR A 63 -7.31 5.54 -5.56
C TYR A 63 -6.34 6.51 -4.91
N THR A 64 -6.84 7.57 -4.28
CA THR A 64 -6.00 8.58 -3.62
C THR A 64 -6.35 8.68 -2.15
N ALA A 65 -5.34 8.61 -1.28
CA ALA A 65 -5.43 9.00 0.11
C ALA A 65 -4.58 10.25 0.36
N LYS A 66 -5.10 11.16 1.19
CA LYS A 66 -4.37 12.32 1.68
C LYS A 66 -4.09 12.14 3.17
N PHE A 67 -2.87 12.43 3.58
CA PHE A 67 -2.41 12.27 4.94
C PHE A 67 -2.23 13.64 5.63
N PRO A 68 -2.25 13.67 6.98
CA PRO A 68 -1.87 14.87 7.73
C PRO A 68 -0.45 15.33 7.35
N GLY A 69 -0.26 16.63 7.12
CA GLY A 69 1.02 17.17 6.67
C GLY A 69 1.10 17.41 5.15
N GLY A 70 0.04 17.07 4.40
CA GLY A 70 -0.10 17.39 2.98
C GLY A 70 0.55 16.38 2.03
N THR A 71 0.98 15.23 2.56
CA THR A 71 1.40 14.05 1.81
C THR A 71 0.19 13.28 1.27
N LYS A 72 0.42 12.41 0.29
CA LYS A 72 -0.56 11.58 -0.39
C LYS A 72 0.02 10.23 -0.79
N SER A 73 -0.88 9.28 -1.02
CA SER A 73 -0.60 8.00 -1.65
C SER A 73 -1.62 7.79 -2.75
N ASP A 74 -1.15 7.63 -3.98
CA ASP A 74 -1.93 7.29 -5.16
C ASP A 74 -1.67 5.83 -5.51
N ILE A 75 -2.74 5.05 -5.62
CA ILE A 75 -2.68 3.62 -5.95
C ILE A 75 -3.37 3.41 -7.27
N ASN A 76 -2.61 3.00 -8.27
CA ASN A 76 -3.11 2.63 -9.58
C ASN A 76 -3.26 1.12 -9.65
N MET A 77 -4.48 0.67 -9.92
CA MET A 77 -4.78 -0.73 -10.16
C MET A 77 -5.27 -0.96 -11.57
N ARG A 78 -4.78 -2.04 -12.18
CA ARG A 78 -5.22 -2.50 -13.50
C ARG A 78 -5.52 -3.98 -13.46
N ALA A 79 -6.62 -4.38 -14.09
CA ALA A 79 -6.93 -5.78 -14.33
C ALA A 79 -6.68 -6.14 -15.80
N ASP A 80 -5.91 -7.19 -16.05
CA ASP A 80 -5.74 -7.82 -17.36
C ASP A 80 -6.12 -9.31 -17.28
N GLY A 81 -7.28 -9.67 -17.84
CA GLY A 81 -7.90 -10.96 -17.60
C GLY A 81 -8.13 -11.20 -16.10
N ARG A 82 -7.45 -12.19 -15.51
CA ARG A 82 -7.45 -12.51 -14.07
C ARG A 82 -6.18 -12.03 -13.34
N LYS A 83 -5.33 -11.24 -13.99
CA LYS A 83 -4.13 -10.69 -13.36
C LYS A 83 -4.38 -9.27 -12.91
N MET A 84 -3.94 -8.98 -11.69
CA MET A 84 -3.99 -7.66 -11.10
C MET A 84 -2.60 -7.06 -11.09
N PHE A 85 -2.51 -5.79 -11.45
CA PHE A 85 -1.31 -4.98 -11.38
C PHE A 85 -1.57 -3.86 -10.39
N VAL A 86 -0.59 -3.62 -9.51
CA VAL A 86 -0.68 -2.60 -8.47
C VAL A 86 0.59 -1.75 -8.53
N GLU A 87 0.38 -0.44 -8.62
CA GLU A 87 1.41 0.58 -8.55
C GLU A 87 1.01 1.56 -7.44
N ILE A 88 1.95 1.92 -6.57
CA ILE A 88 1.75 2.90 -5.50
C ILE A 88 2.76 4.02 -5.71
N GLU A 89 2.27 5.23 -5.89
CA GLU A 89 3.05 6.46 -5.94
C GLU A 89 2.75 7.25 -4.66
N THR A 90 3.74 7.46 -3.80
CA THR A 90 3.51 8.07 -2.49
C THR A 90 4.65 8.99 -2.08
N ASP A 91 4.34 10.08 -1.42
CA ASP A 91 5.33 10.93 -0.73
C ASP A 91 5.21 10.81 0.81
N GLU A 92 4.40 9.85 1.27
CA GLU A 92 4.20 9.50 2.67
C GLU A 92 5.22 8.45 3.12
N ILE A 93 6.20 8.86 3.94
CA ILE A 93 7.25 7.97 4.45
C ILE A 93 6.68 6.83 5.30
N ALA A 94 5.56 7.04 6.00
CA ALA A 94 4.93 5.96 6.76
C ALA A 94 4.43 4.84 5.84
N GLN A 95 4.04 5.15 4.60
CA GLN A 95 3.62 4.15 3.61
C GLN A 95 4.81 3.33 3.12
N TYR A 96 5.94 3.98 2.82
CA TYR A 96 7.19 3.29 2.50
C TYR A 96 7.61 2.35 3.63
N ASN A 97 7.66 2.86 4.86
CA ASN A 97 8.04 2.07 6.05
C ASN A 97 7.06 0.91 6.29
N MET A 98 5.76 1.10 6.07
CA MET A 98 4.75 0.05 6.20
C MET A 98 5.04 -1.12 5.26
N ILE A 99 5.35 -0.83 4.00
CA ILE A 99 5.69 -1.89 3.02
C ILE A 99 6.95 -2.62 3.46
N HIS A 100 8.04 -1.93 3.75
CA HIS A 100 9.29 -2.56 4.20
C HIS A 100 9.10 -3.46 5.43
N ASN A 101 8.42 -2.94 6.45
CA ASN A 101 8.24 -3.67 7.70
C ASN A 101 7.30 -4.87 7.52
N SER A 102 6.24 -4.72 6.73
CA SER A 102 5.24 -5.79 6.56
C SER A 102 5.70 -6.92 5.65
N ILE A 103 6.62 -6.67 4.70
CA ILE A 103 7.16 -7.73 3.82
C ILE A 103 8.33 -8.49 4.43
N ALA A 104 8.99 -7.94 5.47
CA ALA A 104 10.22 -8.49 6.05
C ALA A 104 10.08 -9.95 6.49
N ALA A 105 8.94 -10.33 7.06
CA ALA A 105 8.67 -11.69 7.52
C ALA A 105 8.46 -12.71 6.37
N PHE A 106 8.23 -12.23 5.15
CA PHE A 106 7.89 -13.05 3.98
C PHE A 106 8.98 -12.97 2.88
N LEU A 107 10.11 -12.34 3.19
CA LEU A 107 11.19 -12.11 2.25
C LEU A 107 11.89 -13.43 1.87
N ILE A 108 11.88 -13.75 0.58
CA ILE A 108 12.66 -14.87 0.02
C ILE A 108 14.05 -14.39 -0.36
N LYS A 109 14.12 -13.23 -1.03
CA LYS A 109 15.35 -12.63 -1.52
C LYS A 109 15.16 -11.13 -1.69
N ASN A 110 16.15 -10.33 -1.31
CA ASN A 110 16.26 -8.93 -1.69
C ASN A 110 17.49 -8.69 -2.57
N GLY A 111 17.52 -7.53 -3.22
CA GLY A 111 18.66 -7.03 -3.97
C GLY A 111 18.45 -5.56 -4.32
N GLU A 112 19.51 -4.93 -4.79
CA GLU A 112 19.52 -3.52 -5.18
C GLU A 112 20.18 -3.43 -6.55
N LEU A 113 19.55 -2.72 -7.48
CA LEU A 113 20.05 -2.51 -8.83
C LEU A 113 19.91 -1.03 -9.17
N ALA A 114 21.04 -0.32 -9.20
CA ALA A 114 21.06 1.14 -9.32
C ALA A 114 20.14 1.78 -8.27
N ASP A 115 19.15 2.57 -8.69
CA ASP A 115 18.22 3.26 -7.80
C ASP A 115 16.92 2.47 -7.52
N VAL A 116 16.95 1.13 -7.73
CA VAL A 116 15.81 0.25 -7.55
C VAL A 116 16.10 -0.82 -6.50
N GLU A 117 15.32 -0.80 -5.43
CA GLU A 117 15.26 -1.89 -4.46
C GLU A 117 14.32 -2.99 -4.97
N THR A 118 14.76 -4.24 -4.86
CA THR A 118 14.03 -5.40 -5.39
C THR A 118 13.79 -6.42 -4.28
N TYR A 119 12.55 -6.86 -4.15
CA TYR A 119 12.13 -7.81 -3.12
C TYR A 119 11.31 -8.94 -3.74
N LYS A 120 11.80 -10.17 -3.61
CA LYS A 120 11.02 -11.38 -3.89
C LYS A 120 10.34 -11.83 -2.61
N ILE A 121 9.02 -11.78 -2.60
CA ILE A 121 8.17 -12.03 -1.43
C ILE A 121 7.35 -13.30 -1.63
N LYS A 122 7.37 -14.17 -0.62
CA LYS A 122 6.59 -15.42 -0.60
C LYS A 122 5.10 -15.13 -0.75
N GLU A 123 4.40 -15.91 -1.59
CA GLU A 123 2.95 -15.82 -1.79
C GLU A 123 2.42 -14.46 -2.28
N LEU A 124 3.31 -13.61 -2.81
CA LEU A 124 2.93 -12.31 -3.36
C LEU A 124 3.55 -12.08 -4.74
N GLY A 125 4.87 -12.23 -4.86
CA GLY A 125 5.60 -11.98 -6.11
C GLY A 125 6.81 -11.08 -5.90
N ASN A 126 7.07 -10.17 -6.84
CA ASN A 126 8.20 -9.25 -6.77
C ASN A 126 7.71 -7.82 -6.55
N ILE A 127 8.30 -7.13 -5.57
CA ILE A 127 8.11 -5.70 -5.34
C ILE A 127 9.38 -4.98 -5.79
N TYR A 128 9.20 -3.90 -6.55
CA TYR A 128 10.25 -2.99 -6.96
C TYR A 128 9.96 -1.62 -6.36
N ILE A 129 10.93 -1.02 -5.69
CA ILE A 129 10.79 0.30 -5.06
C ILE A 129 11.84 1.24 -5.63
N MET A 130 11.39 2.38 -6.15
CA MET A 130 12.26 3.48 -6.58
C MET A 130 12.08 4.65 -5.63
N VAL A 131 13.20 5.20 -5.15
CA VAL A 131 13.20 6.38 -4.27
C VAL A 131 13.71 7.58 -5.06
N LYS A 132 12.88 8.61 -5.18
CA LYS A 132 13.18 9.83 -5.93
C LYS A 132 13.21 11.03 -4.99
N ASP A 133 14.05 12.01 -5.32
CA ASP A 133 13.98 13.31 -4.67
C ASP A 133 12.69 14.04 -5.06
N LYS A 134 11.97 14.56 -4.08
CA LYS A 134 10.73 15.30 -4.33
C LYS A 134 11.02 16.63 -5.00
N PHE A 135 10.21 17.02 -5.98
CA PHE A 135 10.29 18.36 -6.60
C PHE A 135 9.26 19.33 -6.01
N PRO A 136 9.62 20.57 -5.61
CA PRO A 136 10.99 21.14 -5.57
C PRO A 136 11.87 20.44 -4.53
N TYR A 137 13.18 20.34 -4.82
CA TYR A 137 14.15 19.55 -4.04
C TYR A 137 14.05 19.81 -2.54
N SER A 138 13.86 18.74 -1.77
CA SER A 138 13.91 18.75 -0.32
C SER A 138 14.68 17.53 0.16
N PRO A 139 15.74 17.70 0.97
CA PRO A 139 16.54 16.56 1.43
C PRO A 139 15.77 15.62 2.37
N ILE A 140 14.62 16.06 2.88
CA ILE A 140 13.79 15.34 3.85
C ILE A 140 12.55 14.71 3.17
N ARG A 141 12.16 15.19 1.98
CA ARG A 141 10.98 14.70 1.28
C ARG A 141 11.40 13.90 0.05
N LYS A 142 10.91 12.67 -0.01
CA LYS A 142 11.14 11.75 -1.12
C LYS A 142 9.79 11.36 -1.72
N ASP A 143 9.80 11.04 -3.00
CA ASP A 143 8.70 10.37 -3.67
C ASP A 143 9.10 8.90 -3.86
N TYR A 144 8.16 7.99 -3.60
CA TYR A 144 8.37 6.56 -3.63
C TYR A 144 7.43 5.95 -4.68
N ASP A 145 8.00 5.27 -5.65
CA ASP A 145 7.25 4.50 -6.65
C ASP A 145 7.43 3.01 -6.35
N ILE A 146 6.34 2.34 -6.01
CA ILE A 146 6.32 0.94 -5.60
C ILE A 146 5.51 0.15 -6.62
N HIS A 147 6.15 -0.80 -7.29
CA HIS A 147 5.53 -1.64 -8.30
C HIS A 147 5.44 -3.07 -7.79
N LEU A 148 4.24 -3.63 -7.76
CA LEU A 148 4.01 -5.04 -7.44
C LEU A 148 3.76 -5.84 -8.72
N VAL A 149 4.63 -6.82 -8.94
CA VAL A 149 4.46 -7.85 -9.97
C VAL A 149 4.09 -9.16 -9.30
N ALA A 150 2.80 -9.49 -9.34
CA ALA A 150 2.27 -10.70 -8.75
C ALA A 150 2.92 -11.96 -9.33
N ASP A 151 3.10 -12.99 -8.50
CA ASP A 151 3.62 -14.27 -8.94
C ASP A 151 2.69 -14.92 -9.98
N LYS A 152 3.28 -15.68 -10.92
CA LYS A 152 2.53 -16.24 -12.07
C LYS A 152 1.33 -17.13 -11.71
N ASN A 153 1.34 -17.68 -10.49
CA ASN A 153 0.30 -18.58 -9.98
C ASN A 153 -0.84 -17.84 -9.27
N ILE A 154 -0.71 -16.53 -9.07
CA ILE A 154 -1.73 -15.72 -8.41
C ILE A 154 -2.70 -15.19 -9.47
N MET A 155 -3.98 -15.36 -9.19
CA MET A 155 -5.07 -14.89 -10.05
C MET A 155 -6.13 -14.24 -9.17
N SER A 156 -6.74 -13.18 -9.68
CA SER A 156 -7.89 -12.54 -9.04
C SER A 156 -9.12 -13.41 -9.16
N TYR A 157 -9.83 -13.56 -8.05
CA TYR A 157 -11.15 -14.18 -7.99
C TYR A 157 -12.24 -13.12 -7.92
N ASN A 158 -13.44 -13.50 -8.36
CA ASN A 158 -14.61 -12.63 -8.29
C ASN A 158 -15.18 -12.53 -6.88
#